data_AF-A0A2A9NTG1-F1
#
_entry.id   AF-A0A2A9NTG1-F1
#
_cell.length_a   1.000
_cell.length_b   1.000
_cell.length_c   1.000
_cell.angle_alpha   90.00
_cell.angle_beta   90.00
_cell.angle_gamma   90.00
#
_symmetry.space_group_name_H-M   'P 1'
#
loop_
_entity.id
_entity.type
_entity.pdbx_description
1 polymer ?
#
loop_
_entity_poly.entity_id
_entity_poly.type
_entity_poly.pdbx_seq_one_letter_code
_entity_poly.pdbx_strand_id
1 'polypeptide(L)'
;MSSHHYEVALFGEFFSRDLKPIMNRITLHSESSEPMHTREIVFEPLDALYQRDTGNEPILLRAKKELGEPDSPWVLYSYLKPESVRVHPEATVRPWATVQVLGDALSFAGALGYARKSQLYKRGFVFRRGVLAIQMFQQEQVDPKTQEPISAHADTLWEVEVKTASPIRNTQEKPLSHYIDAVVEVQVLMKGLLDLRRQDL
;
A
#
# COMPACT_ATOMS: atom_id res chain seq x y z
N MET A 1 -18.92 -18.61 0.39
CA MET A 1 -17.88 -17.81 1.07
C MET A 1 -16.87 -17.38 0.01
N SER A 2 -16.45 -16.12 -0.01
CA SER A 2 -15.41 -15.67 -0.96
C SER A 2 -14.09 -16.38 -0.63
N SER A 3 -13.43 -16.96 -1.65
CA SER A 3 -12.10 -17.57 -1.50
C SER A 3 -10.98 -16.53 -1.42
N HIS A 4 -11.29 -15.26 -1.68
CA HIS A 4 -10.32 -14.19 -1.71
C HIS A 4 -9.96 -13.71 -0.30
N HIS A 5 -8.71 -13.26 -0.18
CA HIS A 5 -8.32 -12.35 0.89
C HIS A 5 -8.41 -10.93 0.36
N TYR A 6 -8.65 -9.98 1.25
CA TYR A 6 -8.91 -8.59 0.92
C TYR A 6 -7.94 -7.66 1.63
N GLU A 7 -7.79 -6.49 1.02
CA GLU A 7 -7.33 -5.27 1.66
C GLU A 7 -8.53 -4.31 1.78
N VAL A 8 -8.59 -3.61 2.90
CA VAL A 8 -9.48 -2.44 3.08
C VAL A 8 -8.60 -1.24 3.35
N ALA A 9 -8.79 -0.16 2.59
CA ALA A 9 -7.90 1.00 2.63
C ALA A 9 -8.59 2.35 2.42
N LEU A 10 -7.99 3.39 3.00
CA LEU A 10 -8.22 4.81 2.72
C LEU A 10 -6.89 5.52 2.45
N PHE A 11 -6.95 6.58 1.65
CA PHE A 11 -5.79 7.29 1.16
C PHE A 11 -5.97 8.80 1.39
N GLY A 12 -4.88 9.49 1.67
CA GLY A 12 -4.87 10.94 1.79
C GLY A 12 -3.49 11.51 1.48
N GLU A 13 -3.44 12.82 1.28
CA GLU A 13 -2.19 13.53 1.05
C GLU A 13 -2.21 14.88 1.77
N PHE A 14 -1.04 15.38 2.16
CA PHE A 14 -0.92 16.67 2.84
C PHE A 14 0.46 17.32 2.64
N PHE A 15 0.57 18.62 2.92
CA PHE A 15 1.82 19.37 2.77
C PHE A 15 2.73 19.20 3.98
N SER A 16 4.04 19.25 3.79
CA SER A 16 5.05 19.10 4.85
C SER A 16 4.85 20.00 6.09
N ARG A 17 4.22 21.17 5.94
CA ARG A 17 3.89 22.06 7.08
C ARG A 17 2.90 21.44 8.08
N ASP A 18 2.04 20.54 7.61
CA ASP A 18 0.99 19.88 8.39
C ASP A 18 1.47 18.56 9.01
N LEU A 19 2.73 18.16 8.75
CA LEU A 19 3.32 16.91 9.24
C LEU A 19 3.24 16.77 10.75
N LYS A 20 3.69 17.78 11.50
CA LYS A 20 3.76 17.70 12.96
C LYS A 20 2.38 17.48 13.61
N PRO A 21 1.32 18.26 13.31
CA PRO A 21 0.01 18.01 13.90
C PRO A 21 -0.60 16.66 13.47
N ILE A 22 -0.44 16.26 12.21
CA ILE A 22 -0.96 14.97 11.70
C ILE A 22 -0.25 13.79 12.39
N MET A 23 1.08 13.81 12.39
CA MET A 23 1.91 12.78 13.01
C MET A 23 1.57 12.64 14.49
N ASN A 24 1.51 13.74 15.25
CA ASN A 24 1.19 13.71 16.67
C ASN A 24 -0.19 13.10 16.94
N ARG A 25 -1.19 13.39 16.11
CA ARG A 25 -2.52 12.81 16.26
C ARG A 25 -2.51 11.31 15.98
N ILE A 26 -1.86 10.86 14.91
CA ILE A 26 -1.77 9.43 14.62
C ILE A 26 -1.02 8.71 15.74
N THR A 27 0.13 9.23 16.19
CA THR A 27 0.92 8.64 17.29
C THR A 27 0.12 8.50 18.58
N LEU A 28 -0.66 9.54 18.96
CA LEU A 28 -1.47 9.50 20.18
C LEU A 28 -2.52 8.37 20.17
N HIS A 29 -2.94 7.95 18.99
CA HIS A 29 -3.99 6.96 18.82
C HIS A 29 -3.53 5.70 18.07
N SER A 30 -2.25 5.38 18.21
CA SER A 30 -1.61 4.18 17.67
C SER A 30 -0.87 3.44 18.79
N GLU A 31 -0.75 2.12 18.70
CA GLU A 31 0.00 1.33 19.69
C GLU A 31 1.51 1.39 19.47
N SER A 32 1.96 1.61 18.22
CA SER A 32 3.36 1.78 17.88
C SER A 32 3.58 2.79 16.76
N SER A 33 4.82 3.27 16.67
CA SER A 33 5.32 4.18 15.65
C SER A 33 6.76 3.82 15.33
N GLU A 34 7.04 3.47 14.08
CA GLU A 34 8.36 3.06 13.62
C GLU A 34 8.73 3.80 12.33
N PRO A 35 10.01 4.16 12.12
CA PRO A 35 10.46 4.67 10.83
C PRO A 35 10.29 3.58 9.76
N MET A 36 9.88 3.97 8.56
CA MET A 36 9.80 3.07 7.40
C MET A 36 10.72 3.56 6.29
N HIS A 37 11.40 2.64 5.62
CA HIS A 37 12.10 2.91 4.37
C HIS A 37 11.97 1.69 3.46
N THR A 38 11.05 1.75 2.52
CA THR A 38 10.71 0.59 1.69
C THR A 38 11.07 0.84 0.23
N ARG A 39 11.54 -0.19 -0.44
CA ARG A 39 11.66 -0.24 -1.90
C ARG A 39 10.47 -1.00 -2.46
N GLU A 40 9.80 -0.42 -3.43
CA GLU A 40 8.71 -1.07 -4.17
C GLU A 40 9.03 -1.11 -5.67
N ILE A 41 8.85 -2.27 -6.28
CA ILE A 41 9.06 -2.49 -7.72
C ILE A 41 7.77 -3.05 -8.30
N VAL A 42 7.28 -2.40 -9.36
CA VAL A 42 6.09 -2.83 -10.10
C VAL A 42 6.53 -3.61 -11.32
N PHE A 43 5.88 -4.75 -11.51
CA PHE A 43 6.08 -5.68 -12.59
C PHE A 43 4.78 -5.84 -13.38
N GLU A 44 4.92 -5.91 -14.70
CA GLU A 44 3.84 -6.09 -15.66
C GLU A 44 4.05 -7.41 -16.39
N PRO A 45 2.99 -8.22 -16.63
CA PRO A 45 3.15 -9.49 -17.33
C PRO A 45 3.59 -9.24 -18.79
N LEU A 46 4.38 -10.15 -19.36
CA LEU A 46 4.97 -9.99 -20.70
C LEU A 46 3.92 -9.86 -21.81
N ASP A 47 2.75 -10.44 -21.61
CA ASP A 47 1.59 -10.41 -22.51
C ASP A 47 0.60 -9.28 -22.19
N ALA A 48 0.97 -8.32 -21.33
CA ALA A 48 0.06 -7.25 -20.89
C ALA A 48 -0.55 -6.42 -22.04
N LEU A 49 0.18 -6.21 -23.14
CA LEU A 49 -0.38 -5.53 -24.31
C LEU A 49 -1.53 -6.33 -24.93
N TYR A 50 -1.33 -7.64 -25.12
CA TYR A 50 -2.37 -8.53 -25.63
C TYR A 50 -3.59 -8.63 -24.69
N GLN A 51 -3.36 -8.65 -23.38
CA GLN A 51 -4.44 -8.63 -22.40
C GLN A 51 -5.29 -7.36 -22.54
N ARG A 52 -4.65 -6.19 -22.66
CA ARG A 52 -5.37 -4.92 -22.87
C ARG A 52 -6.13 -4.89 -24.19
N ASP A 53 -5.54 -5.40 -25.27
CA ASP A 53 -6.18 -5.46 -26.59
C ASP A 53 -7.42 -6.37 -26.60
N THR A 54 -7.44 -7.39 -25.73
CA THR A 54 -8.60 -8.27 -25.52
C THR A 54 -9.59 -7.75 -24.47
N GLY A 55 -9.38 -6.53 -23.96
CA GLY A 55 -10.24 -5.88 -22.97
C GLY A 55 -10.01 -6.32 -21.52
N ASN A 56 -8.93 -7.06 -21.25
CA ASN A 56 -8.54 -7.49 -19.91
C ASN A 56 -7.52 -6.54 -19.30
N GLU A 57 -7.70 -6.22 -18.02
CA GLU A 57 -6.72 -5.42 -17.27
C GLU A 57 -5.63 -6.34 -16.71
N PRO A 58 -4.35 -6.10 -17.06
CA PRO A 58 -3.28 -6.99 -16.62
C PRO A 58 -3.04 -6.89 -15.12
N ILE A 59 -2.94 -8.04 -14.48
CA ILE A 59 -2.65 -8.12 -13.04
C ILE A 59 -1.20 -7.74 -12.84
N LEU A 60 -0.97 -6.63 -12.15
CA LEU A 60 0.38 -6.18 -11.81
C LEU A 60 0.91 -6.96 -10.61
N LEU A 61 2.18 -7.34 -10.69
CA LEU A 61 2.92 -7.90 -9.57
C LEU A 61 3.74 -6.80 -8.91
N ARG A 62 3.75 -6.75 -7.59
CA ARG A 62 4.53 -5.79 -6.82
C ARG A 62 5.50 -6.53 -5.92
N ALA A 63 6.75 -6.08 -5.91
CA ALA A 63 7.77 -6.57 -4.99
C ALA A 63 8.10 -5.45 -4.01
N LYS A 64 7.99 -5.74 -2.71
CA LYS A 64 8.36 -4.82 -1.63
C LYS A 64 9.49 -5.41 -0.80
N LYS A 65 10.45 -4.57 -0.42
CA LYS A 65 11.48 -4.89 0.58
C LYS A 65 11.62 -3.74 1.57
N GLU A 66 11.68 -4.06 2.86
CA GLU A 66 12.07 -3.09 3.90
C GLU A 66 13.59 -2.91 3.85
N LEU A 67 14.05 -1.67 3.90
CA LEU A 67 15.47 -1.31 3.82
C LEU A 67 16.05 -0.92 5.19
N GLY A 68 15.19 -0.70 6.20
CA GLY A 68 15.63 -0.49 7.58
C GLY A 68 16.33 -1.73 8.17
N GLU A 69 16.01 -2.92 7.66
CA GLU A 69 16.56 -4.19 8.12
C GLU A 69 17.32 -4.90 6.99
N PRO A 70 18.64 -5.15 7.13
CA PRO A 70 19.46 -5.75 6.06
C PRO A 70 18.91 -7.08 5.52
N ASP A 71 18.41 -7.92 6.43
CA ASP A 71 17.94 -9.28 6.16
C ASP A 71 16.42 -9.36 5.92
N SER A 72 15.74 -8.22 5.72
CA SER A 72 14.31 -8.23 5.41
C SER A 72 14.06 -9.08 4.16
N PRO A 73 13.11 -10.04 4.23
CA PRO A 73 12.70 -10.79 3.05
C PRO A 73 11.99 -9.87 2.05
N TRP A 74 11.94 -10.32 0.79
CA TRP A 74 11.06 -9.71 -0.19
C TRP A 74 9.64 -10.19 0.01
N VAL A 75 8.68 -9.30 -0.20
CA VAL A 75 7.26 -9.61 -0.26
C VAL A 75 6.78 -9.38 -1.69
N LEU A 76 6.24 -10.42 -2.29
CA LEU A 76 5.55 -10.34 -3.57
C LEU A 76 4.05 -10.29 -3.34
N TYR A 77 3.37 -9.35 -3.98
CA TYR A 77 1.93 -9.19 -3.82
C TYR A 77 1.26 -8.60 -5.06
N SER A 78 -0.03 -8.88 -5.19
CA SER A 78 -0.87 -8.33 -6.24
C SER A 78 -2.20 -7.90 -5.64
N TYR A 79 -2.68 -6.75 -6.12
CA TYR A 79 -4.06 -6.33 -5.91
C TYR A 79 -4.85 -6.61 -7.17
N LEU A 80 -6.08 -7.11 -6.99
CA LEU A 80 -7.04 -7.18 -8.09
C LEU A 80 -7.91 -5.93 -8.09
N LYS A 81 -8.75 -5.81 -9.12
CA LYS A 81 -9.69 -4.71 -9.27
C LYS A 81 -10.50 -4.49 -7.98
N PRO A 82 -10.59 -3.24 -7.48
CA PRO A 82 -11.44 -2.92 -6.34
C PRO A 82 -12.90 -3.31 -6.56
N GLU A 83 -13.56 -3.73 -5.49
CA GLU A 83 -15.00 -3.93 -5.47
C GLU A 83 -15.72 -2.61 -5.76
N SER A 84 -16.93 -2.69 -6.33
CA SER A 84 -17.66 -1.52 -6.80
C SER A 84 -17.89 -0.50 -5.68
N VAL A 85 -17.78 0.79 -6.03
CA VAL A 85 -18.18 1.93 -5.17
C VAL A 85 -19.61 1.78 -4.66
N ARG A 86 -20.50 1.10 -5.40
CA ARG A 86 -21.88 0.87 -4.97
C ARG A 86 -22.01 -0.12 -3.80
N VAL A 87 -21.01 -0.98 -3.61
CA VAL A 87 -21.00 -2.01 -2.54
C VAL A 87 -20.32 -1.46 -1.29
N HIS A 88 -19.19 -0.77 -1.47
CA HIS A 88 -18.38 -0.23 -0.37
C HIS A 88 -18.00 1.23 -0.64
N PRO A 89 -18.94 2.18 -0.59
CA PRO A 89 -18.66 3.57 -0.94
C PRO A 89 -17.66 4.25 0.01
N GLU A 90 -17.53 3.77 1.24
CA GLU A 90 -16.76 4.40 2.30
C GLU A 90 -15.25 4.17 2.14
N ALA A 91 -14.84 3.02 1.61
CA ALA A 91 -13.44 2.61 1.56
C ALA A 91 -13.10 1.82 0.29
N THR A 92 -11.81 1.77 -0.05
CA THR A 92 -11.32 0.89 -1.11
C THR A 92 -11.27 -0.53 -0.54
N VAL A 93 -12.04 -1.44 -1.12
CA VAL A 93 -12.01 -2.87 -0.79
C VAL A 93 -11.56 -3.61 -2.03
N ARG A 94 -10.45 -4.34 -1.96
CA ARG A 94 -9.92 -5.04 -3.12
C ARG A 94 -9.29 -6.38 -2.75
N PRO A 95 -9.37 -7.41 -3.62
CA PRO A 95 -8.67 -8.66 -3.36
C PRO A 95 -7.15 -8.45 -3.31
N TRP A 96 -6.51 -9.12 -2.36
CA TRP A 96 -5.09 -9.03 -2.09
C TRP A 96 -4.49 -10.43 -1.97
N ALA A 97 -3.53 -10.73 -2.84
CA ALA A 97 -2.68 -11.92 -2.74
C ALA A 97 -1.26 -11.49 -2.37
N THR A 98 -0.63 -12.18 -1.42
CA THR A 98 0.73 -11.88 -0.96
C THR A 98 1.48 -13.14 -0.57
N VAL A 99 2.78 -13.13 -0.79
CA VAL A 99 3.71 -14.21 -0.41
C VAL A 99 5.07 -13.62 -0.05
N GLN A 100 5.72 -14.21 0.95
CA GLN A 100 7.12 -13.90 1.25
C GLN A 100 8.02 -14.77 0.38
N VAL A 101 9.04 -14.16 -0.21
CA VAL A 101 10.01 -14.84 -1.07
C VAL A 101 11.38 -14.78 -0.42
N LEU A 102 11.99 -15.96 -0.27
CA LEU A 102 13.36 -16.11 0.19
C LEU A 102 14.30 -16.09 -1.03
N GLY A 103 15.40 -15.34 -0.95
CA GLY A 103 16.37 -15.21 -2.03
C GLY A 103 16.05 -14.09 -3.03
N ASP A 104 16.34 -14.34 -4.31
CA ASP A 104 16.19 -13.35 -5.37
C ASP A 104 14.75 -13.29 -5.92
N ALA A 105 13.93 -12.46 -5.29
CA ALA A 105 12.54 -12.25 -5.70
C ALA A 105 12.39 -11.57 -7.06
N LEU A 106 13.39 -10.82 -7.54
CA LEU A 106 13.28 -10.08 -8.79
C LEU A 106 13.49 -11.01 -9.98
N SER A 107 14.50 -11.90 -9.89
CA SER A 107 14.69 -12.97 -10.86
C SER A 107 13.52 -13.96 -10.84
N PHE A 108 12.98 -14.26 -9.66
CA PHE A 108 11.78 -15.08 -9.53
C PHE A 108 10.57 -14.47 -10.24
N ALA A 109 10.30 -13.17 -10.06
CA ALA A 109 9.25 -12.45 -10.79
C ALA A 109 9.47 -12.50 -12.32
N GLY A 110 10.72 -12.34 -12.78
CA GLY A 110 11.08 -12.51 -14.19
C GLY A 110 10.75 -13.89 -14.74
N ALA A 111 11.10 -14.94 -13.99
CA ALA A 111 10.83 -16.33 -14.37
C ALA A 111 9.32 -16.66 -14.41
N LEU A 112 8.49 -15.93 -13.66
CA LEU A 112 7.03 -16.02 -13.73
C LEU A 112 6.42 -15.35 -14.97
N GLY A 113 7.24 -14.76 -15.85
CA GLY A 113 6.77 -14.08 -17.06
C GLY A 113 6.38 -12.63 -16.83
N TYR A 114 7.02 -11.96 -15.86
CA TYR A 114 6.85 -10.53 -15.64
C TYR A 114 8.08 -9.72 -16.03
N ALA A 115 7.86 -8.53 -16.58
CA ALA A 115 8.88 -7.53 -16.83
C ALA A 115 8.75 -6.36 -15.83
N ARG A 116 9.89 -5.82 -15.41
CA ARG A 116 9.92 -4.65 -14.54
C ARG A 116 9.37 -3.43 -15.28
N LYS A 117 8.37 -2.77 -14.69
CA LYS A 117 7.72 -1.58 -15.23
C LYS A 117 8.23 -0.30 -14.59
N SER A 118 8.25 -0.26 -13.26
CA SER A 118 8.68 0.91 -12.51
C SER A 118 9.21 0.52 -11.13
N GLN A 119 9.83 1.47 -10.46
CA GLN A 119 10.26 1.33 -9.08
C GLN A 119 10.13 2.67 -8.37
N LEU A 120 9.95 2.61 -7.05
CA LEU A 120 9.95 3.78 -6.18
C LEU A 120 10.49 3.39 -4.81
N TYR A 121 10.90 4.38 -4.04
CA TYR A 121 11.20 4.24 -2.62
C TYR A 121 10.16 5.04 -1.82
N LYS A 122 9.77 4.53 -0.66
CA LYS A 122 8.90 5.23 0.29
C LYS A 122 9.66 5.40 1.59
N ARG A 123 9.81 6.63 2.07
CA ARG A 123 10.45 6.94 3.35
C ARG A 123 9.49 7.73 4.23
N GLY A 124 9.38 7.34 5.50
CA GLY A 124 8.46 7.97 6.43
C GLY A 124 8.26 7.16 7.70
N PHE A 125 7.00 6.95 8.09
CA PHE A 125 6.62 6.26 9.33
C PHE A 125 5.51 5.25 9.08
N VAL A 126 5.54 4.15 9.84
CA VAL A 126 4.45 3.20 9.97
C VAL A 126 3.94 3.19 11.40
N PHE A 127 2.62 3.24 11.55
CA PHE A 127 1.93 3.16 12.83
C PHE A 127 1.03 1.93 12.86
N ARG A 128 0.94 1.28 14.01
CA ARG A 128 -0.01 0.19 14.25
C ARG A 128 -1.19 0.70 15.06
N ARG A 129 -2.39 0.36 14.58
CA ARG A 129 -3.66 0.59 15.29
C ARG A 129 -4.55 -0.65 15.13
N GLY A 130 -4.52 -1.55 16.10
CA GLY A 130 -5.22 -2.82 16.08
C GLY A 130 -4.88 -3.66 14.84
N VAL A 131 -5.85 -3.84 13.95
CA VAL A 131 -5.68 -4.60 12.69
C VAL A 131 -5.15 -3.75 11.52
N LEU A 132 -4.94 -2.44 11.75
CA LEU A 132 -4.54 -1.49 10.73
C LEU A 132 -3.04 -1.19 10.80
N ALA A 133 -2.47 -0.94 9.61
CA ALA A 133 -1.22 -0.26 9.42
C ALA A 133 -1.49 1.10 8.77
N ILE A 134 -1.04 2.17 9.42
CA ILE A 134 -1.10 3.53 8.88
C ILE A 134 0.30 3.86 8.40
N GLN A 135 0.48 4.04 7.09
CA GLN A 135 1.75 4.44 6.49
C GLN A 135 1.66 5.90 6.11
N MET A 136 2.64 6.69 6.55
CA MET A 136 2.77 8.10 6.22
C MET A 136 4.15 8.32 5.65
N PHE A 137 4.27 8.65 4.37
CA PHE A 137 5.55 8.66 3.67
C PHE A 137 5.62 9.69 2.56
N GLN A 138 6.83 10.00 2.12
CA GLN A 138 7.09 10.65 0.84
C GLN A 138 7.65 9.62 -0.14
N GLN A 139 7.31 9.78 -1.42
CA GLN A 139 7.90 9.00 -2.50
C GLN A 139 9.24 9.60 -2.93
N GLU A 140 10.20 8.72 -3.15
CA GLU A 140 11.55 9.05 -3.58
C GLU A 140 11.80 8.56 -4.99
N GLN A 141 12.39 9.44 -5.78
CA GLN A 141 12.79 9.11 -7.13
C GLN A 141 14.01 8.20 -7.09
N VAL A 142 14.16 7.40 -8.14
CA VAL A 142 15.33 6.54 -8.28
C VAL A 142 16.32 7.17 -9.23
N ASP A 143 17.56 7.30 -8.80
CA ASP A 143 18.63 7.76 -9.67
C ASP A 143 18.82 6.75 -10.82
N PRO A 144 18.73 7.19 -12.09
CA PRO A 144 18.81 6.27 -13.22
C PRO A 144 20.20 5.60 -13.35
N LYS A 145 21.26 6.24 -12.84
CA LYS A 145 22.64 5.75 -12.91
C LYS A 145 22.98 4.84 -11.74
N THR A 146 22.69 5.26 -10.51
CA THR A 146 23.08 4.49 -9.31
C THR A 146 22.02 3.49 -8.85
N GLN A 147 20.77 3.65 -9.31
CA GLN A 147 19.61 2.89 -8.81
C GLN A 147 19.35 3.10 -7.30
N GLU A 148 19.86 4.20 -6.74
CA GLU A 148 19.68 4.57 -5.33
C GLU A 148 18.56 5.62 -5.18
N PRO A 149 17.95 5.73 -3.98
CA PRO A 149 16.93 6.74 -3.72
C PRO A 149 17.52 8.16 -3.72
N ILE A 150 16.86 9.06 -4.45
CA ILE A 150 17.06 10.50 -4.36
C ILE A 150 16.04 11.03 -3.35
N SER A 151 16.52 11.72 -2.32
CA SER A 151 15.67 12.33 -1.30
C SER A 151 14.57 13.18 -1.92
N ALA A 152 13.35 13.04 -1.39
CA ALA A 152 12.19 13.78 -1.84
C ALA A 152 12.45 15.30 -1.78
N HIS A 153 11.92 16.03 -2.75
CA HIS A 153 11.95 17.49 -2.73
C HIS A 153 11.14 18.02 -1.53
N ALA A 154 11.50 19.18 -0.99
CA ALA A 154 10.83 19.75 0.19
C ALA A 154 9.32 19.96 0.00
N ASP A 155 8.91 20.25 -1.24
CA ASP A 155 7.51 20.45 -1.66
C ASP A 155 6.76 19.16 -2.00
N THR A 156 7.42 18.01 -1.95
CA THR A 156 6.76 16.72 -2.19
C THR A 156 5.69 16.50 -1.13
N LEU A 157 4.47 16.20 -1.56
CA LEU A 157 3.38 15.89 -0.63
C LEU A 157 3.72 14.63 0.17
N TRP A 158 3.26 14.62 1.41
CA TRP A 158 3.20 13.41 2.21
C TRP A 158 1.94 12.64 1.83
N GLU A 159 2.09 11.35 1.58
CA GLU A 159 1.01 10.41 1.35
C GLU A 159 0.70 9.66 2.63
N VAL A 160 -0.58 9.37 2.84
CA VAL A 160 -1.07 8.54 3.94
C VAL A 160 -1.91 7.41 3.39
N GLU A 161 -1.53 6.19 3.74
CA GLU A 161 -2.29 4.98 3.47
C GLU A 161 -2.75 4.38 4.80
N VAL A 162 -4.05 4.37 5.06
CA VAL A 162 -4.65 3.64 6.19
C VAL A 162 -5.21 2.35 5.66
N LYS A 163 -4.60 1.21 6.00
CA LYS A 163 -5.00 -0.08 5.45
C LYS A 163 -4.92 -1.22 6.45
N THR A 164 -5.60 -2.32 6.15
CA THR A 164 -5.41 -3.58 6.89
C THR A 164 -3.95 -4.04 6.83
N ALA A 165 -3.37 -4.39 7.98
CA ALA A 165 -1.94 -4.75 8.07
C ALA A 165 -1.59 -6.09 7.41
N SER A 166 -2.57 -6.97 7.22
CA SER A 166 -2.43 -8.28 6.59
C SER A 166 -3.71 -8.65 5.82
N PRO A 167 -3.65 -9.61 4.88
CA PRO A 167 -4.82 -9.98 4.10
C PRO A 167 -5.93 -10.54 4.99
N ILE A 168 -7.15 -10.01 4.84
CA ILE A 168 -8.30 -10.38 5.66
C ILE A 168 -9.28 -11.26 4.88
N ARG A 169 -10.07 -12.09 5.57
CA ARG A 169 -11.12 -12.92 4.94
C ARG A 169 -12.49 -12.37 5.27
N ASN A 170 -13.39 -12.39 4.29
CA ASN A 170 -14.80 -12.10 4.51
C ASN A 170 -15.52 -13.34 5.06
N THR A 171 -15.80 -13.34 6.37
CA THR A 171 -16.47 -14.45 7.06
C THR A 171 -17.70 -13.96 7.81
N GLN A 172 -18.59 -14.86 8.24
CA GLN A 172 -19.76 -14.46 9.02
C GLN A 172 -19.39 -13.86 10.39
N GLU A 173 -18.33 -14.40 11.02
CA GLU A 173 -17.86 -13.92 12.33
C GLU A 173 -17.06 -12.62 12.23
N LYS A 174 -16.29 -12.46 11.14
CA LYS A 174 -15.50 -11.26 10.85
C LYS A 174 -15.84 -10.76 9.44
N PRO A 175 -16.97 -10.05 9.28
CA PRO A 175 -17.36 -9.48 8.00
C PRO A 175 -16.44 -8.31 7.62
N LEU A 176 -16.35 -8.01 6.33
CA LEU A 176 -15.56 -6.88 5.82
C LEU A 176 -15.98 -5.54 6.44
N SER A 177 -17.26 -5.38 6.79
CA SER A 177 -17.79 -4.16 7.43
C SER A 177 -17.00 -3.77 8.68
N HIS A 178 -16.57 -4.74 9.49
CA HIS A 178 -15.78 -4.48 10.69
C HIS A 178 -14.44 -3.77 10.38
N TYR A 179 -13.80 -4.15 9.28
CA TYR A 179 -12.54 -3.55 8.83
C TYR A 179 -12.76 -2.21 8.13
N ILE A 180 -13.90 -2.04 7.46
CA ILE A 180 -14.33 -0.76 6.88
C ILE A 180 -14.57 0.25 8.00
N ASP A 181 -15.32 -0.13 9.02
CA ASP A 181 -15.59 0.71 10.19
C ASP A 181 -14.28 1.14 10.87
N ALA A 182 -13.30 0.22 10.98
CA ALA A 182 -11.99 0.53 11.54
C ALA A 182 -11.22 1.59 10.75
N VAL A 183 -11.19 1.53 9.41
CA VAL A 183 -10.51 2.58 8.61
C VAL A 183 -11.28 3.90 8.63
N VAL A 184 -12.62 3.85 8.64
CA VAL A 184 -13.48 5.04 8.76
C VAL A 184 -13.33 5.71 10.12
N GLU A 185 -13.09 4.95 11.20
CA GLU A 185 -12.79 5.52 12.51
C GLU A 185 -11.52 6.39 12.46
N VAL A 186 -10.49 5.96 11.73
CA VAL A 186 -9.27 6.77 11.52
C VAL A 186 -9.60 8.02 10.70
N GLN A 187 -10.46 7.94 9.68
CA GLN A 187 -10.94 9.11 8.94
C GLN A 187 -11.64 10.12 9.86
N VAL A 188 -12.55 9.66 10.74
CA VAL A 188 -13.24 10.53 11.71
C VAL A 188 -12.26 11.19 12.68
N LEU A 189 -11.27 10.44 13.15
CA LEU A 189 -10.22 10.91 14.05
C LEU A 189 -9.35 12.00 13.41
N MET A 190 -9.10 11.88 12.11
CA MET A 190 -8.30 12.81 11.33
C MET A 190 -9.09 14.01 10.78
N LYS A 191 -10.41 14.06 11.03
CA LYS A 191 -11.29 15.13 10.55
C LYS A 191 -10.75 16.51 10.90
N GLY A 192 -10.64 17.36 9.88
CA GLY A 192 -10.13 18.73 9.98
C GLY A 192 -8.61 18.86 9.90
N LEU A 193 -7.86 17.75 9.86
CA LEU A 193 -6.40 17.74 9.69
C LEU A 193 -5.98 17.04 8.39
N LEU A 194 -6.56 15.89 8.11
CA LEU A 194 -6.24 15.06 6.94
C LEU A 194 -7.53 14.48 6.38
N ASP A 195 -7.70 14.62 5.08
CA ASP A 195 -8.84 14.09 4.36
C ASP A 195 -8.50 12.71 3.79
N LEU A 196 -8.94 11.68 4.49
CA LEU A 196 -8.79 10.29 4.08
C LEU A 196 -9.99 9.89 3.23
N ARG A 197 -9.76 9.32 2.04
CA ARG A 197 -10.81 9.00 1.08
C ARG A 197 -10.55 7.67 0.40
N ARG A 198 -11.61 7.06 -0.10
CA ARG A 198 -11.53 5.96 -1.05
C ARG A 198 -10.81 6.42 -2.33
N GLN A 199 -9.93 5.58 -2.86
CA GLN A 199 -9.34 5.76 -4.18
C GLN A 199 -9.38 4.44 -4.94
N ASP A 200 -9.85 4.49 -6.19
CA ASP A 200 -9.83 3.34 -7.10
C ASP A 200 -8.48 3.33 -7.84
N LEU A 201 -7.43 2.89 -7.12
CA LEU A 201 -6.04 2.74 -7.59
C LEU A 201 -5.74 1.31 -8.08
#